data_AF-L1ICR5-F1
#
_entry.id   AF-L1ICR5-F1
#
_cell.length_a   1.000
_cell.length_b   1.000
_cell.length_c   1.000
_cell.angle_alpha   90.00
_cell.angle_beta   90.00
_cell.angle_gamma   90.00
#
_symmetry.space_group_name_H-M   'P 1'
#
loop_
_entity.id
_entity.type
_entity.pdbx_description
1 polymer ?
#
loop_
_entity_poly.entity_id
_entity_poly.type
_entity_poly.pdbx_seq_one_letter_code
_entity_poly.pdbx_strand_id
1 'polypeptide(L)'
;MDTHESKECLKEATNCLLFPRPHQCRPMQTNYTVATYLSDCKENILAEIWSWFQSSVKPMGSGWRDRCLKPMHMQMFEDSVVSLTDRQGNTVDIAEFAWNIFLVEDRWCLLKVDRERSTAKIKEGTSFHDPGYMPELKRAGAQRVHLVGYAKSYIHDLVAVLNAQQSAQHPAILQAIAEVNGNFPFQFRKEISGEIIPINDRQADAVTSMRRRVEGIQGPPGTGKSTTIYHIAHGCIPLNHRAIIVCIQNKALESIVLKLQQDKDLIFIVYGNPDRLSSASKDYTLDAWVIRDAKVVACMDRADKLEAITQRMEIDLYKNRNKVRGLGRRHWRKCMQAIAESTFMALQMDIESLRAEYERTCTDLDELIETTRERYINQCRAFVSTVDSVYQIEVRHPAVLVIDEAGVMPDYKMPFLVLSNPIQAVVAIGDQNQLTAFSYAENFNSFFHRLTASRHVPMLIEQYRMHPTICDMMEIPAAWWVQCVLLDDTVNVDLLASAGADQIPCAGWTNAKTPGYQPKTR
;
A
#
# COMPACT_ATOMS: atom_id res chain seq x y z
N MET A 1 4.36 -4.77 18.50
CA MET A 1 3.17 -4.15 19.15
C MET A 1 2.61 -5.03 20.29
N ASP A 2 3.44 -5.74 21.07
CA ASP A 2 2.97 -6.81 21.97
C ASP A 2 2.92 -6.45 23.48
N THR A 3 2.85 -5.17 23.81
CA THR A 3 2.56 -4.75 25.21
C THR A 3 1.11 -5.08 25.59
N HIS A 4 0.85 -5.21 26.89
CA HIS A 4 -0.51 -5.44 27.41
C HIS A 4 -1.46 -4.29 27.01
N GLU A 5 -0.99 -3.04 27.09
CA GLU A 5 -1.70 -1.82 26.70
C GLU A 5 -2.15 -1.85 25.22
N SER A 6 -1.27 -2.30 24.31
CA SER A 6 -1.56 -2.46 22.89
C SER A 6 -2.71 -3.48 22.64
N LYS A 7 -2.78 -4.54 23.45
CA LYS A 7 -3.86 -5.55 23.36
C LYS A 7 -5.20 -4.99 23.86
N GLU A 8 -5.19 -4.11 24.85
CA GLU A 8 -6.39 -3.40 25.33
C GLU A 8 -6.86 -2.34 24.33
N CYS A 9 -5.97 -1.51 23.80
CA CYS A 9 -6.28 -0.54 22.74
C CYS A 9 -6.84 -1.23 21.49
N LEU A 10 -6.28 -2.38 21.08
CA LEU A 10 -6.83 -3.19 19.99
C LEU A 10 -8.22 -3.74 20.29
N LYS A 11 -8.51 -4.10 21.55
CA LYS A 11 -9.85 -4.55 22.00
C LYS A 11 -10.86 -3.40 21.94
N GLU A 12 -10.50 -2.21 22.40
CA GLU A 12 -11.34 -1.00 22.30
C GLU A 12 -11.60 -0.63 20.82
N ALA A 13 -10.55 -0.50 19.99
CA ALA A 13 -10.68 -0.20 18.57
C ALA A 13 -11.55 -1.24 17.82
N THR A 14 -11.39 -2.52 18.14
CA THR A 14 -12.26 -3.59 17.61
C THR A 14 -13.71 -3.40 18.06
N ASN A 15 -13.96 -2.95 19.30
CA ASN A 15 -15.32 -2.71 19.80
C ASN A 15 -15.97 -1.48 19.13
N CYS A 16 -15.22 -0.41 18.87
CA CYS A 16 -15.74 0.77 18.16
C CYS A 16 -16.25 0.42 16.75
N LEU A 17 -15.56 -0.48 16.03
CA LEU A 17 -16.01 -0.96 14.72
C LEU A 17 -17.20 -1.90 14.79
N LEU A 18 -17.28 -2.75 15.82
CA LEU A 18 -18.38 -3.71 15.96
C LEU A 18 -19.65 -3.08 16.53
N PHE A 19 -19.51 -2.02 17.32
CA PHE A 19 -20.60 -1.28 17.94
C PHE A 19 -20.52 0.21 17.58
N PRO A 20 -20.60 0.55 16.27
CA PRO A 20 -20.48 1.93 15.81
C PRO A 20 -21.65 2.76 16.34
N ARG A 21 -21.36 4.01 16.69
CA ARG A 21 -22.31 4.97 17.27
C ARG A 21 -22.32 6.25 16.44
N PRO A 22 -23.38 7.08 16.51
CA PRO A 22 -23.36 8.40 15.92
C PRO A 22 -22.22 9.26 16.51
N HIS A 23 -21.29 9.69 15.67
CA HIS A 23 -20.27 10.69 15.97
C HIS A 23 -20.34 11.81 14.91
N GLN A 24 -19.83 12.99 15.26
CA GLN A 24 -19.74 14.15 14.36
C GLN A 24 -18.28 14.55 14.19
N CYS A 25 -17.90 14.90 12.96
CA CYS A 25 -16.57 15.43 12.67
C CYS A 25 -16.32 16.73 13.44
N ARG A 26 -15.16 16.83 14.08
CA ARG A 26 -14.66 18.02 14.79
C ARG A 26 -13.67 18.78 13.89
N PRO A 27 -13.81 20.11 13.77
CA PRO A 27 -12.90 20.92 12.98
C PRO A 27 -11.50 20.96 13.63
N MET A 28 -10.48 20.59 12.86
CA MET A 28 -9.10 20.52 13.35
C MET A 28 -8.50 21.91 13.55
N GLN A 29 -8.09 22.23 14.79
CA GLN A 29 -7.49 23.50 15.18
C GLN A 29 -5.98 23.56 14.92
N THR A 30 -5.46 24.76 14.64
CA THR A 30 -4.05 25.00 14.29
C THR A 30 -3.08 24.83 15.47
N ASN A 31 -3.52 25.11 16.69
CA ASN A 31 -2.71 25.08 17.91
C ASN A 31 -3.38 24.21 18.98
N TYR A 32 -3.01 22.92 19.03
CA TYR A 32 -3.48 21.99 20.06
C TYR A 32 -2.41 21.69 21.12
N THR A 33 -2.85 21.21 22.29
CA THR A 33 -2.00 20.33 23.11
C THR A 33 -2.11 18.91 22.54
N VAL A 34 -1.10 18.05 22.73
CA VAL A 34 -1.16 16.68 22.17
C VAL A 34 -2.40 15.91 22.67
N ALA A 35 -2.81 16.12 23.92
CA ALA A 35 -4.01 15.48 24.47
C ALA A 35 -5.31 15.92 23.76
N THR A 36 -5.48 17.20 23.46
CA THR A 36 -6.67 17.68 22.74
C THR A 36 -6.63 17.31 21.27
N TYR A 37 -5.45 17.35 20.63
CA TYR A 37 -5.26 16.86 19.27
C TYR A 37 -5.66 15.39 19.11
N LEU A 38 -5.17 14.51 19.99
CA LEU A 38 -5.50 13.09 19.98
C LEU A 38 -6.98 12.83 20.26
N SER A 39 -7.61 13.62 21.15
CA SER A 39 -9.04 13.53 21.42
C SER A 39 -9.88 13.83 20.18
N ASP A 40 -9.57 14.92 19.45
CA ASP A 40 -10.28 15.27 18.23
C ASP A 40 -9.96 14.30 17.08
N CYS A 41 -8.74 13.76 17.00
CA CYS A 41 -8.42 12.67 16.07
C CYS A 41 -9.26 11.42 16.34
N LYS A 42 -9.43 11.00 17.61
CA LYS A 42 -10.28 9.85 17.99
C LYS A 42 -11.71 10.04 17.50
N GLU A 43 -12.31 11.19 17.81
CA GLU A 43 -13.68 11.51 17.45
C GLU A 43 -13.87 11.59 15.93
N ASN A 44 -12.87 12.09 15.21
CA ASN A 44 -12.85 12.12 13.76
C ASN A 44 -12.75 10.73 13.13
N ILE A 45 -11.93 9.83 13.66
CA ILE A 45 -11.90 8.43 13.20
C ILE A 45 -13.25 7.75 13.47
N LEU A 46 -13.88 8.00 14.62
CA LEU A 46 -15.19 7.45 14.96
C LEU A 46 -16.31 8.00 14.08
N ALA A 47 -16.26 9.29 13.73
CA ALA A 47 -17.18 9.91 12.77
C ALA A 47 -17.01 9.32 11.36
N GLU A 48 -15.78 9.11 10.90
CA GLU A 48 -15.50 8.45 9.62
C GLU A 48 -16.00 7.01 9.58
N ILE A 49 -15.74 6.22 10.63
CA ILE A 49 -16.27 4.86 10.78
C ILE A 49 -17.80 4.88 10.68
N TRP A 50 -18.46 5.78 11.43
CA TRP A 50 -19.91 5.91 11.44
C TRP A 50 -20.47 6.25 10.05
N SER A 51 -19.90 7.25 9.37
CA SER A 51 -20.32 7.65 8.02
C SER A 51 -20.02 6.57 6.97
N TRP A 52 -18.91 5.85 7.09
CA TRP A 52 -18.62 4.67 6.25
C TRP A 52 -19.71 3.60 6.39
N PHE A 53 -20.11 3.27 7.63
CA PHE A 53 -21.23 2.36 7.88
C PHE A 53 -22.53 2.87 7.26
N GLN A 54 -22.90 4.14 7.48
CA GLN A 54 -24.10 4.73 6.88
C GLN A 54 -24.07 4.74 5.34
N SER A 55 -22.91 4.93 4.72
CA SER A 55 -22.76 4.92 3.26
C SER A 55 -22.87 3.52 2.66
N SER A 56 -22.33 2.51 3.35
CA SER A 56 -22.29 1.11 2.90
C SER A 56 -23.64 0.42 3.07
N VAL A 57 -24.53 1.00 3.88
CA VAL A 57 -25.74 0.36 4.40
C VAL A 57 -26.95 1.29 4.23
N LYS A 58 -27.27 1.60 2.97
CA LYS A 58 -28.49 2.34 2.61
C LYS A 58 -29.61 1.34 2.28
N PRO A 59 -30.64 1.16 3.15
CA PRO A 59 -31.75 0.26 2.86
C PRO A 59 -32.60 0.80 1.70
N MET A 60 -32.33 0.34 0.48
CA MET A 60 -32.97 0.77 -0.77
C MET A 60 -34.10 -0.18 -1.22
N GLY A 61 -34.97 -0.55 -0.27
CA GLY A 61 -36.01 -1.57 -0.48
C GLY A 61 -35.48 -3.00 -0.51
N SER A 62 -36.32 -3.96 -0.88
CA SER A 62 -35.99 -5.39 -0.87
C SER A 62 -34.76 -5.72 -1.72
N GLY A 63 -33.95 -6.68 -1.27
CA GLY A 63 -32.75 -7.14 -1.99
C GLY A 63 -31.68 -6.06 -2.20
N TRP A 64 -31.62 -4.99 -1.40
CA TRP A 64 -30.54 -4.00 -1.51
C TRP A 64 -29.17 -4.62 -1.21
N ARG A 65 -29.08 -5.58 -0.27
CA ARG A 65 -27.84 -6.30 0.08
C ARG A 65 -27.14 -6.90 -1.15
N ASP A 66 -27.90 -7.57 -2.02
CA ASP A 66 -27.38 -8.21 -3.24
C ASP A 66 -27.05 -7.23 -4.37
N ARG A 67 -27.57 -6.00 -4.29
CA ARG A 67 -27.31 -4.92 -5.24
C ARG A 67 -26.12 -4.04 -4.83
N CYS A 68 -25.89 -3.89 -3.53
CA CYS A 68 -24.90 -2.97 -2.96
C CYS A 68 -23.66 -3.65 -2.39
N LEU A 69 -23.78 -4.90 -1.92
CA LEU A 69 -22.70 -5.65 -1.26
C LEU A 69 -22.32 -6.89 -2.08
N LYS A 70 -21.08 -7.39 -1.91
CA LYS A 70 -20.63 -8.62 -2.60
C LYS A 70 -21.13 -9.84 -1.82
N PRO A 71 -22.06 -10.66 -2.37
CA PRO A 71 -22.50 -11.88 -1.71
C PRO A 71 -21.41 -12.97 -1.80
N MET A 72 -21.26 -13.73 -0.72
CA MET A 72 -20.33 -14.84 -0.57
C MET A 72 -21.01 -15.97 0.22
N HIS A 73 -20.46 -17.18 0.18
CA HIS A 73 -20.88 -18.25 1.10
C HIS A 73 -19.73 -18.56 2.06
N MET A 74 -20.08 -18.75 3.32
CA MET A 74 -19.16 -18.96 4.42
C MET A 74 -19.51 -20.29 5.09
N GLN A 75 -18.55 -21.20 5.14
CA GLN A 75 -18.71 -22.46 5.86
C GLN A 75 -18.08 -22.30 7.25
N MET A 76 -18.90 -22.49 8.29
CA MET A 76 -18.42 -22.49 9.67
C MET A 76 -18.41 -23.89 10.25
N PHE A 77 -17.42 -24.17 11.09
CA PHE A 77 -17.38 -25.32 11.98
C PHE A 77 -17.12 -24.78 13.39
N GLU A 78 -18.06 -25.02 14.30
CA GLU A 78 -18.13 -24.33 15.60
C GLU A 78 -18.06 -22.80 15.38
N ASP A 79 -17.14 -22.10 16.07
CA ASP A 79 -16.93 -20.65 15.95
C ASP A 79 -15.88 -20.26 14.88
N SER A 80 -15.45 -21.21 14.05
CA SER A 80 -14.36 -21.01 13.07
C SER A 80 -14.87 -21.07 11.62
N VAL A 81 -14.47 -20.09 10.82
CA VAL A 81 -14.65 -20.09 9.37
C VAL A 81 -13.60 -21.01 8.75
N VAL A 82 -14.09 -22.05 8.06
CA VAL A 82 -13.28 -23.11 7.44
C VAL A 82 -13.13 -22.91 5.94
N SER A 83 -14.14 -22.33 5.28
CA SER A 83 -14.05 -21.93 3.88
C SER A 83 -14.86 -20.67 3.60
N LEU A 84 -14.37 -19.87 2.66
CA LEU A 84 -15.10 -18.80 2.00
C LEU A 84 -15.17 -19.13 0.51
N THR A 85 -16.34 -18.97 -0.09
CA THR A 85 -16.53 -19.07 -1.54
C THR A 85 -17.22 -17.83 -2.09
N ASP A 86 -16.88 -17.47 -3.33
CA ASP A 86 -17.50 -16.36 -4.04
C ASP A 86 -18.92 -16.71 -4.56
N ARG A 87 -19.51 -15.81 -5.35
CA ARG A 87 -20.83 -16.01 -5.97
C ARG A 87 -20.83 -17.12 -7.03
N GLN A 88 -19.68 -17.46 -7.62
CA GLN A 88 -19.52 -18.51 -8.63
C GLN A 88 -19.27 -19.89 -7.99
N GLY A 89 -18.95 -19.91 -6.69
CA GLY A 89 -18.61 -21.13 -5.95
C GLY A 89 -17.11 -21.41 -5.87
N ASN A 90 -16.25 -20.47 -6.33
CA ASN A 90 -14.81 -20.61 -6.22
C ASN A 90 -14.38 -20.38 -4.76
N THR A 91 -13.54 -21.27 -4.22
CA THR A 91 -12.87 -21.04 -2.93
C THR A 91 -11.92 -19.85 -3.04
N VAL A 92 -11.96 -18.95 -2.06
CA VAL A 92 -11.05 -17.81 -1.94
C VAL A 92 -10.18 -17.96 -0.70
N ASP A 93 -8.97 -17.38 -0.70
CA ASP A 93 -8.12 -17.39 0.49
C ASP A 93 -8.76 -16.52 1.58
N ILE A 94 -9.02 -17.14 2.73
CA ILE A 94 -9.58 -16.49 3.92
C ILE A 94 -8.64 -15.38 4.43
N ALA A 95 -7.32 -15.50 4.23
CA ALA A 95 -6.34 -14.51 4.65
C ALA A 95 -6.48 -13.15 3.94
N GLU A 96 -7.00 -13.12 2.70
CA GLU A 96 -7.32 -11.88 1.97
C GLU A 96 -8.42 -11.06 2.65
N PHE A 97 -9.32 -11.72 3.39
CA PHE A 97 -10.46 -11.11 4.06
C PHE A 97 -10.18 -10.79 5.54
N ALA A 98 -8.91 -10.86 5.97
CA ALA A 98 -8.52 -10.49 7.32
C ALA A 98 -8.87 -9.03 7.61
N TRP A 99 -9.64 -8.81 8.68
CA TRP A 99 -10.18 -7.50 9.09
C TRP A 99 -11.25 -6.92 8.16
N ASN A 100 -11.84 -7.74 7.30
CA ASN A 100 -13.06 -7.38 6.59
C ASN A 100 -14.27 -7.52 7.53
N ILE A 101 -15.24 -6.63 7.35
CA ILE A 101 -16.55 -6.73 7.96
C ILE A 101 -17.50 -7.43 6.98
N PHE A 102 -18.24 -8.39 7.52
CA PHE A 102 -19.32 -9.10 6.86
C PHE A 102 -20.64 -8.79 7.57
N LEU A 103 -21.73 -8.80 6.80
CA LEU A 103 -23.07 -8.91 7.32
C LEU A 103 -23.46 -10.39 7.26
N VAL A 104 -23.63 -11.00 8.43
CA VAL A 104 -24.00 -12.42 8.61
C VAL A 104 -25.37 -12.44 9.24
N GLU A 105 -26.36 -12.94 8.51
CA GLU A 105 -27.78 -12.74 8.85
C GLU A 105 -28.05 -11.25 9.15
N ASP A 106 -28.52 -10.91 10.35
CA ASP A 106 -28.77 -9.53 10.80
C ASP A 106 -27.69 -9.03 11.78
N ARG A 107 -26.42 -9.44 11.64
CA ARG A 107 -25.29 -9.02 12.51
C ARG A 107 -24.04 -8.58 11.73
N TRP A 108 -23.38 -7.51 12.23
CA TRP A 108 -22.04 -7.15 11.79
C TRP A 108 -21.01 -8.10 12.39
N CYS A 109 -20.11 -8.59 11.55
CA CYS A 109 -19.17 -9.65 11.88
C CYS A 109 -17.79 -9.28 11.34
N LEU A 110 -16.82 -9.03 12.24
CA LEU A 110 -15.43 -8.79 11.85
C LEU A 110 -14.70 -10.12 11.74
N LEU A 111 -14.11 -10.40 10.57
CA LEU A 111 -13.29 -11.59 10.37
C LEU A 111 -11.87 -11.38 10.90
N LYS A 112 -11.43 -12.20 11.85
CA LYS A 112 -10.05 -12.24 12.35
C LYS A 112 -9.39 -13.55 11.95
N VAL A 113 -8.31 -13.47 11.16
CA VAL A 113 -7.59 -14.64 10.66
C VAL A 113 -6.46 -15.00 11.61
N ASP A 114 -6.42 -16.27 12.02
CA ASP A 114 -5.30 -16.91 12.68
C ASP A 114 -4.42 -17.58 11.61
N ARG A 115 -3.28 -16.95 11.31
CA ARG A 115 -2.37 -17.42 10.25
C ARG A 115 -1.62 -18.70 10.62
N GLU A 116 -1.39 -18.96 11.91
CA GLU A 116 -0.71 -20.18 12.36
C GLU A 116 -1.60 -21.41 12.18
N ARG A 117 -2.92 -21.23 12.36
CA ARG A 117 -3.91 -22.31 12.29
C ARG A 117 -4.62 -22.42 10.95
N SER A 118 -4.34 -21.53 9.99
CA SER A 118 -5.08 -21.39 8.72
C SER A 118 -6.60 -21.36 8.91
N THR A 119 -7.07 -20.71 9.99
CA THR A 119 -8.49 -20.58 10.32
C THR A 119 -8.83 -19.11 10.55
N ALA A 120 -10.11 -18.76 10.47
CA ALA A 120 -10.56 -17.44 10.90
C ALA A 120 -11.71 -17.55 11.90
N LYS A 121 -11.82 -16.57 12.78
CA LYS A 121 -12.91 -16.44 13.74
C LYS A 121 -13.72 -15.19 13.42
N ILE A 122 -15.02 -15.29 13.63
CA ILE A 122 -15.90 -14.13 13.61
C ILE A 122 -15.92 -13.51 15.00
N LYS A 123 -15.80 -12.18 15.07
CA LYS A 123 -16.24 -11.44 16.24
C LYS A 123 -17.51 -10.67 15.88
N GLU A 124 -18.60 -10.99 16.56
CA GLU A 124 -19.91 -10.37 16.35
C GLU A 124 -20.02 -8.98 16.98
N GLY A 125 -20.87 -8.15 16.38
CA GLY A 125 -21.15 -6.77 16.77
C GLY A 125 -22.65 -6.47 16.86
N THR A 126 -23.01 -5.21 16.61
CA THR A 126 -24.40 -4.72 16.61
C THR A 126 -25.29 -5.51 15.65
N SER A 127 -26.55 -5.72 16.03
CA SER A 127 -27.58 -6.23 15.12
C SER A 127 -28.08 -5.16 14.15
N PHE A 128 -28.19 -5.51 12.88
CA PHE A 128 -28.78 -4.68 11.83
C PHE A 128 -30.01 -5.39 11.29
N HIS A 129 -31.20 -4.88 11.62
CA HIS A 129 -32.43 -5.47 11.13
C HIS A 129 -32.75 -5.02 9.70
N ASP A 130 -32.88 -5.99 8.79
CA ASP A 130 -33.34 -5.74 7.42
C ASP A 130 -34.73 -6.37 7.21
N PRO A 131 -35.81 -5.58 7.28
CA PRO A 131 -37.17 -6.11 7.13
C PRO A 131 -37.47 -6.66 5.72
N GLY A 132 -36.56 -6.48 4.74
CA GLY A 132 -36.65 -7.07 3.41
C GLY A 132 -35.76 -8.29 3.18
N TYR A 133 -35.03 -8.76 4.19
CA TYR A 133 -34.14 -9.92 4.08
C TYR A 133 -34.85 -11.23 4.41
N MET A 134 -34.87 -12.17 3.46
CA MET A 134 -35.26 -13.55 3.73
C MET A 134 -33.98 -14.42 3.72
N PRO A 135 -33.65 -15.11 4.83
CA PRO A 135 -32.50 -16.01 4.85
C PRO A 135 -32.67 -17.14 3.83
N GLU A 136 -31.68 -17.32 2.96
CA GLU A 136 -31.66 -18.49 2.07
C GLU A 136 -31.37 -19.77 2.87
N LEU A 137 -32.00 -20.87 2.45
CA LEU A 137 -31.75 -22.20 3.00
C LEU A 137 -30.26 -22.56 2.87
N LYS A 138 -29.63 -22.94 3.99
CA LYS A 138 -28.21 -23.34 4.08
C LYS A 138 -27.87 -24.39 3.02
N ARG A 139 -27.10 -24.01 1.99
CA ARG A 139 -26.58 -24.95 1.00
C ARG A 139 -25.43 -25.73 1.60
N ALA A 140 -25.61 -27.04 1.80
CA ALA A 140 -24.57 -27.96 2.26
C ALA A 140 -23.79 -27.49 3.52
N GLY A 141 -24.47 -26.81 4.45
CA GLY A 141 -23.87 -26.29 5.70
C GLY A 141 -23.20 -24.92 5.58
N ALA A 142 -23.04 -24.36 4.37
CA ALA A 142 -22.57 -22.99 4.20
C ALA A 142 -23.74 -21.98 4.36
N GLN A 143 -23.46 -20.86 5.03
CA GLN A 143 -24.37 -19.73 5.17
C GLN A 143 -24.03 -18.63 4.16
N ARG A 144 -25.04 -17.92 3.64
CA ARG A 144 -24.83 -16.77 2.76
C ARG A 144 -24.52 -15.53 3.61
N VAL A 145 -23.49 -14.80 3.20
CA VAL A 145 -22.98 -13.59 3.88
C VAL A 145 -22.73 -12.48 2.85
N HIS A 146 -22.67 -11.24 3.30
CA HIS A 146 -22.38 -10.09 2.44
C HIS A 146 -21.12 -9.38 2.92
N LEU A 147 -20.13 -9.23 2.03
CA LEU A 147 -18.94 -8.43 2.32
C LEU A 147 -19.29 -6.94 2.31
N VAL A 148 -18.97 -6.26 3.42
CA VAL A 148 -19.24 -4.83 3.65
C VAL A 148 -18.04 -3.99 3.23
N GLY A 149 -16.84 -4.41 3.65
CA GLY A 149 -15.58 -3.77 3.28
C GLY A 149 -14.44 -4.08 4.25
N TYR A 150 -13.30 -3.45 4.02
CA TYR A 150 -12.07 -3.65 4.79
C TYR A 150 -11.93 -2.57 5.88
N ALA A 151 -11.78 -2.97 7.14
CA ALA A 151 -11.78 -2.04 8.28
C ALA A 151 -10.42 -1.89 8.97
N LYS A 152 -9.36 -2.56 8.50
CA LYS A 152 -8.06 -2.58 9.18
C LYS A 152 -7.41 -1.21 9.32
N SER A 153 -7.56 -0.33 8.32
CA SER A 153 -7.03 1.04 8.33
C SER A 153 -7.56 1.80 9.55
N TYR A 154 -8.87 1.79 9.77
CA TYR A 154 -9.51 2.39 10.95
C TYR A 154 -9.04 1.80 12.28
N ILE A 155 -8.69 0.50 12.32
CA ILE A 155 -8.09 -0.13 13.52
C ILE A 155 -6.70 0.44 13.76
N HIS A 156 -5.88 0.55 12.73
CA HIS A 156 -4.54 1.13 12.85
C HIS A 156 -4.61 2.60 13.32
N ASP A 157 -5.53 3.40 12.77
CA ASP A 157 -5.78 4.78 13.18
C ASP A 157 -6.22 4.87 14.65
N LEU A 158 -7.25 4.11 15.06
CA LEU A 158 -7.72 4.10 16.46
C LEU A 158 -6.65 3.59 17.43
N VAL A 159 -5.96 2.49 17.13
CA VAL A 159 -4.95 1.90 18.01
C VAL A 159 -3.77 2.87 18.20
N ALA A 160 -3.35 3.58 17.16
CA ALA A 160 -2.31 4.60 17.28
C ALA A 160 -2.73 5.75 18.22
N VAL A 161 -3.96 6.26 18.07
CA VAL A 161 -4.48 7.33 18.92
C VAL A 161 -4.68 6.87 20.37
N LEU A 162 -5.28 5.69 20.59
CA LEU A 162 -5.53 5.14 21.93
C LEU A 162 -4.23 4.88 22.71
N ASN A 163 -3.25 4.22 22.07
CA ASN A 163 -1.92 4.01 22.68
C ASN A 163 -1.26 5.37 23.00
N ALA A 164 -1.38 6.36 22.11
CA ALA A 164 -0.83 7.69 22.35
C ALA A 164 -1.51 8.40 23.54
N GLN A 165 -2.83 8.27 23.70
CA GLN A 165 -3.58 8.84 24.83
C GLN A 165 -3.21 8.21 26.18
N GLN A 166 -2.75 6.95 26.20
CA GLN A 166 -2.27 6.27 27.41
C GLN A 166 -0.82 6.60 27.76
N SER A 167 -0.01 7.06 26.78
CA SER A 167 1.41 7.34 26.99
C SER A 167 1.65 8.62 27.76
N ALA A 168 2.46 8.55 28.83
CA ALA A 168 2.88 9.72 29.61
C ALA A 168 3.88 10.65 28.87
N GLN A 169 4.48 10.18 27.78
CA GLN A 169 5.42 10.95 26.96
C GLN A 169 5.09 10.82 25.47
N HIS A 170 5.24 11.92 24.73
CA HIS A 170 4.95 11.97 23.30
C HIS A 170 6.19 12.42 22.53
N PRO A 171 6.51 11.81 21.38
CA PRO A 171 7.66 12.22 20.58
C PRO A 171 7.48 13.64 20.06
N ALA A 172 8.58 14.38 19.92
CA ALA A 172 8.57 15.79 19.51
C ALA A 172 7.88 16.03 18.14
N ILE A 173 7.78 15.02 17.28
CA ILE A 173 7.03 15.10 16.03
C ILE A 173 5.51 15.20 16.24
N LEU A 174 4.95 14.46 17.22
CA LEU A 174 3.53 14.52 17.53
C LEU A 174 3.15 15.87 18.15
N GLN A 175 4.06 16.45 18.94
CA GLN A 175 3.92 17.83 19.44
C GLN A 175 3.89 18.84 18.27
N ALA A 176 4.82 18.72 17.32
CA ALA A 176 4.89 19.58 16.13
C ALA A 176 3.69 19.44 15.17
N ILE A 177 2.99 18.30 15.21
CA ILE A 177 1.76 18.06 14.45
C ILE A 177 0.52 18.57 15.19
N ALA A 178 0.49 18.50 16.52
CA ALA A 178 -0.58 19.11 17.31
C ALA A 178 -0.52 20.65 17.21
N GLU A 179 0.67 21.23 17.33
CA GLU A 179 0.92 22.67 17.30
C GLU A 179 1.69 23.06 16.02
N VAL A 180 1.01 23.16 14.87
CA VAL A 180 1.69 23.37 13.57
C VAL A 180 2.34 24.74 13.39
N ASN A 181 2.03 25.70 14.27
CA ASN A 181 2.71 27.00 14.39
C ASN A 181 3.92 26.99 15.31
N GLY A 182 4.05 25.98 16.19
CA GLY A 182 5.11 25.91 17.18
C GLY A 182 6.50 25.83 16.56
N ASN A 183 7.49 26.38 17.25
CA ASN A 183 8.86 26.43 16.74
C ASN A 183 9.61 25.12 17.04
N PHE A 184 9.35 24.08 16.26
CA PHE A 184 10.02 22.79 16.35
C PHE A 184 11.08 22.67 15.25
N PRO A 185 12.37 23.01 15.50
CA PRO A 185 13.42 22.94 14.47
C PRO A 185 13.80 21.51 14.10
N PHE A 186 14.21 21.31 12.85
CA PHE A 186 14.84 20.09 12.34
C PHE A 186 15.89 20.45 11.29
N GLN A 187 17.05 19.79 11.33
CA GLN A 187 18.16 20.09 10.43
C GLN A 187 18.13 19.14 9.22
N PHE A 188 17.60 19.64 8.11
CA PHE A 188 17.75 18.99 6.80
C PHE A 188 19.16 19.21 6.23
N ARG A 189 19.63 18.25 5.43
CA ARG A 189 20.74 18.43 4.48
C ARG A 189 20.29 19.35 3.34
N LYS A 190 21.26 19.89 2.61
CA LYS A 190 21.04 20.80 1.47
C LYS A 190 21.89 20.38 0.27
N GLU A 191 22.05 19.08 0.08
CA GLU A 191 22.88 18.48 -0.97
C GLU A 191 22.00 18.11 -2.17
N ILE A 192 21.76 19.09 -3.03
CA ILE A 192 20.93 18.95 -4.22
C ILE A 192 21.85 18.95 -5.44
N SER A 193 21.71 17.93 -6.29
CA SER A 193 22.28 17.90 -7.64
C SER A 193 21.15 17.78 -8.65
N GLY A 194 21.29 18.47 -9.78
CA GLY A 194 20.41 18.36 -10.95
C GLY A 194 20.92 17.37 -12.02
N GLU A 195 22.03 16.66 -11.76
CA GLU A 195 22.74 15.84 -12.77
C GLU A 195 21.95 14.59 -13.19
N ILE A 196 21.30 13.91 -12.25
CA ILE A 196 20.50 12.70 -12.53
C ILE A 196 19.07 13.11 -12.90
N ILE A 197 18.47 14.00 -12.12
CA ILE A 197 17.12 14.51 -12.31
C ILE A 197 17.19 16.04 -12.25
N PRO A 198 16.79 16.76 -13.31
CA PRO A 198 16.80 18.22 -13.30
C PRO A 198 15.85 18.80 -12.22
N ILE A 199 16.31 19.87 -11.58
CA ILE A 199 15.57 20.65 -10.59
C ILE A 199 15.60 22.13 -10.98
N ASN A 200 14.48 22.84 -10.85
CA ASN A 200 14.44 24.29 -11.05
C ASN A 200 14.71 25.06 -9.75
N ASP A 201 14.99 26.36 -9.87
CA ASP A 201 15.30 27.25 -8.74
C ASP A 201 14.21 27.22 -7.65
N ARG A 202 12.94 27.07 -8.05
CA ARG A 202 11.79 27.12 -7.13
C ARG A 202 11.59 25.83 -6.34
N GLN A 203 11.88 24.69 -6.96
CA GLN A 203 11.98 23.39 -6.29
C GLN A 203 13.20 23.38 -5.35
N ALA A 204 14.33 23.94 -5.78
CA ALA A 204 15.54 24.06 -4.95
C ALA A 204 15.31 24.98 -3.74
N ASP A 205 14.72 26.17 -3.92
CA ASP A 205 14.30 27.10 -2.85
C ASP A 205 13.37 26.40 -1.86
N ALA A 206 12.35 25.70 -2.35
CA ALA A 206 11.36 25.02 -1.52
C ALA A 206 12.00 23.98 -0.60
N VAL A 207 12.91 23.15 -1.11
CA VAL A 207 13.53 22.08 -0.31
C VAL A 207 14.74 22.56 0.52
N THR A 208 15.52 23.55 0.05
CA THR A 208 16.63 24.13 0.84
C THR A 208 16.18 25.05 1.97
N SER A 209 14.97 25.61 1.91
CA SER A 209 14.41 26.49 2.95
C SER A 209 13.84 25.73 4.15
N MET A 210 13.65 24.41 4.03
CA MET A 210 13.18 23.52 5.10
C MET A 210 14.10 23.56 6.33
N ARG A 211 13.50 23.70 7.52
CA ARG A 211 14.17 23.91 8.81
C ARG A 211 13.37 23.47 10.06
N ARG A 212 12.17 22.89 9.88
CA ARG A 212 11.26 22.49 10.96
C ARG A 212 10.89 21.01 10.91
N ARG A 213 10.42 20.46 12.03
CA ARG A 213 9.89 19.09 12.14
C ARG A 213 8.64 18.87 11.31
N VAL A 214 7.91 19.91 10.96
CA VAL A 214 6.76 19.85 10.04
C VAL A 214 6.99 20.92 8.99
N GLU A 215 7.14 20.51 7.75
CA GLU A 215 7.19 21.40 6.58
C GLU A 215 6.11 21.06 5.58
N GLY A 216 5.74 22.06 4.78
CA GLY A 216 4.81 21.94 3.67
C GLY A 216 5.47 22.43 2.39
N ILE A 217 5.08 21.87 1.24
CA ILE A 217 5.36 22.43 -0.09
C ILE A 217 4.06 22.35 -0.92
N GLN A 218 3.58 23.48 -1.42
CA GLN A 218 2.42 23.51 -2.31
C GLN A 218 2.88 23.21 -3.74
N GLY A 219 2.27 22.19 -4.36
CA GLY A 219 2.61 21.70 -5.70
C GLY A 219 1.39 21.62 -6.62
N PRO A 220 1.07 22.71 -7.33
CA PRO A 220 -0.01 22.75 -8.32
C PRO A 220 0.13 21.72 -9.45
N PRO A 221 -0.91 21.52 -10.29
CA PRO A 221 -0.89 20.53 -11.36
C PRO A 221 0.29 20.74 -12.32
N GLY A 222 1.09 19.70 -12.54
CA GLY A 222 2.22 19.75 -13.47
C GLY A 222 3.52 20.35 -12.94
N THR A 223 3.59 20.83 -11.69
CA THR A 223 4.76 21.56 -11.14
C THR A 223 5.93 20.70 -10.62
N GLY A 224 5.91 19.39 -10.90
CA GLY A 224 7.02 18.49 -10.57
C GLY A 224 7.07 18.02 -9.11
N LYS A 225 5.94 17.84 -8.41
CA LYS A 225 5.88 17.25 -7.04
C LYS A 225 6.76 16.01 -6.88
N SER A 226 6.64 15.03 -7.79
CA SER A 226 7.44 13.79 -7.75
C SER A 226 8.95 14.03 -7.88
N THR A 227 9.36 14.99 -8.72
CA THR A 227 10.77 15.45 -8.81
C THR A 227 11.22 16.04 -7.48
N THR A 228 10.40 16.92 -6.88
CA THR A 228 10.68 17.54 -5.57
C THR A 228 10.84 16.47 -4.48
N ILE A 229 10.00 15.43 -4.48
CA ILE A 229 10.08 14.27 -3.57
C ILE A 229 11.39 13.51 -3.73
N TYR A 230 11.87 13.29 -4.97
CA TYR A 230 13.18 12.68 -5.21
C TYR A 230 14.31 13.50 -4.56
N HIS A 231 14.37 14.81 -4.77
CA HIS A 231 15.43 15.65 -4.17
C HIS A 231 15.33 15.73 -2.64
N ILE A 232 14.14 15.62 -2.06
CA ILE A 232 13.98 15.48 -0.60
C ILE A 232 14.57 14.15 -0.12
N ALA A 233 14.15 13.04 -0.73
CA ALA A 233 14.54 11.68 -0.34
C ALA A 233 16.04 11.43 -0.53
N HIS A 234 16.61 11.87 -1.65
CA HIS A 234 18.02 11.77 -1.97
C HIS A 234 18.84 12.77 -1.12
N GLY A 235 18.62 14.07 -1.35
CA GLY A 235 19.53 15.15 -0.94
C GLY A 235 19.23 15.83 0.40
N CYS A 236 17.97 15.91 0.83
CA CYS A 236 17.58 16.75 1.97
C CYS A 236 17.47 16.01 3.30
N ILE A 237 17.18 14.70 3.29
CA ILE A 237 17.12 13.91 4.53
C ILE A 237 18.55 13.63 5.05
N PRO A 238 18.83 13.65 6.37
CA PRO A 238 20.14 13.30 6.92
C PRO A 238 20.61 11.88 6.51
N LEU A 239 21.92 11.64 6.43
CA LEU A 239 22.49 10.35 5.98
C LEU A 239 22.21 9.18 6.93
N ASN A 240 22.16 9.46 8.23
CA ASN A 240 21.76 8.52 9.28
C ASN A 240 20.23 8.36 9.41
N HIS A 241 19.46 9.01 8.55
CA HIS A 241 18.00 8.90 8.49
C HIS A 241 17.54 8.17 7.22
N ARG A 242 16.26 7.81 7.19
CA ARG A 242 15.57 7.17 6.04
C ARG A 242 14.35 7.98 5.62
N ALA A 243 14.03 7.97 4.33
CA ALA A 243 12.75 8.49 3.85
C ALA A 243 11.67 7.42 4.04
N ILE A 244 10.49 7.81 4.51
CA ILE A 244 9.26 7.04 4.35
C ILE A 244 8.33 7.89 3.50
N ILE A 245 8.13 7.52 2.25
CA ILE A 245 7.30 8.23 1.29
C ILE A 245 5.93 7.55 1.24
N VAL A 246 4.89 8.22 1.74
CA VAL A 246 3.51 7.72 1.69
C VAL A 246 2.71 8.45 0.63
N CYS A 247 1.97 7.68 -0.16
CA CYS A 247 1.08 8.16 -1.21
C CYS A 247 -0.37 7.80 -0.88
N ILE A 248 -1.34 8.60 -1.34
CA ILE A 248 -2.76 8.33 -1.06
C ILE A 248 -3.33 7.24 -1.98
N GLN A 249 -2.78 7.11 -3.18
CA GLN A 249 -3.24 6.13 -4.18
C GLN A 249 -2.07 5.42 -4.86
N ASN A 250 -2.30 4.20 -5.34
CA ASN A 250 -1.28 3.42 -6.05
C ASN A 250 -0.75 4.13 -7.31
N LYS A 251 -1.56 4.99 -7.96
CA LYS A 251 -1.15 5.79 -9.12
C LYS A 251 -0.15 6.90 -8.76
N ALA A 252 -0.30 7.51 -7.58
CA ALA A 252 0.68 8.47 -7.06
C ALA A 252 1.98 7.74 -6.66
N LEU A 253 1.86 6.60 -5.97
CA LEU A 253 2.98 5.70 -5.65
C LEU A 253 3.79 5.34 -6.90
N GLU A 254 3.11 4.90 -7.97
CA GLU A 254 3.75 4.59 -9.25
C GLU A 254 4.48 5.82 -9.82
N SER A 255 3.89 7.02 -9.78
CA SER A 255 4.58 8.24 -10.22
C SER A 255 5.84 8.56 -9.41
N ILE A 256 5.88 8.22 -8.12
CA ILE A 256 7.09 8.32 -7.30
C ILE A 256 8.11 7.26 -7.71
N VAL A 257 7.71 5.98 -7.82
CA VAL A 257 8.59 4.89 -8.23
C VAL A 257 9.24 5.16 -9.59
N LEU A 258 8.44 5.58 -10.59
CA LEU A 258 8.92 5.93 -11.94
C LEU A 258 9.91 7.11 -11.96
N LYS A 259 9.93 7.92 -10.89
CA LYS A 259 10.89 9.02 -10.70
C LYS A 259 12.14 8.53 -9.95
N LEU A 260 11.98 7.77 -8.86
CA LEU A 260 13.11 7.25 -8.08
C LEU A 260 13.99 6.29 -8.90
N GLN A 261 13.41 5.44 -9.75
CA GLN A 261 14.15 4.47 -10.58
C GLN A 261 15.08 5.10 -11.65
N GLN A 262 15.00 6.42 -11.87
CA GLN A 262 15.89 7.13 -12.80
C GLN A 262 17.31 7.21 -12.23
N ASP A 263 17.41 7.17 -10.90
CA ASP A 263 18.65 7.05 -10.14
C ASP A 263 18.93 5.56 -9.87
N LYS A 264 19.98 5.03 -10.50
CA LYS A 264 20.33 3.60 -10.41
C LYS A 264 21.09 3.23 -9.13
N ASP A 265 21.67 4.22 -8.46
CA ASP A 265 22.43 4.04 -7.22
C ASP A 265 21.53 4.21 -5.98
N LEU A 266 20.35 4.81 -6.15
CA LEU A 266 19.31 4.91 -5.11
C LEU A 266 18.58 3.58 -4.87
N ILE A 267 18.97 2.88 -3.80
CA ILE A 267 18.17 1.75 -3.28
C ILE A 267 16.92 2.29 -2.56
N PHE A 268 15.74 1.93 -3.08
CA PHE A 268 14.45 2.21 -2.45
C PHE A 268 13.55 0.96 -2.47
N ILE A 269 12.67 0.80 -1.48
CA ILE A 269 11.83 -0.40 -1.32
C ILE A 269 10.35 -0.02 -1.31
N VAL A 270 9.56 -0.67 -2.15
CA VAL A 270 8.09 -0.51 -2.25
C VAL A 270 7.37 -1.52 -1.36
N TYR A 271 6.40 -1.02 -0.58
CA TYR A 271 5.49 -1.80 0.26
C TYR A 271 4.04 -1.61 -0.17
N GLY A 272 3.31 -2.72 -0.28
CA GLY A 272 1.91 -2.76 -0.68
C GLY A 272 1.45 -4.18 -0.99
N ASN A 273 0.15 -4.37 -1.24
CA ASN A 273 -0.36 -5.66 -1.70
C ASN A 273 0.16 -5.93 -3.13
N PRO A 274 0.88 -7.04 -3.39
CA PRO A 274 1.46 -7.36 -4.70
C PRO A 274 0.47 -7.38 -5.86
N ASP A 275 -0.79 -7.78 -5.64
CA ASP A 275 -1.83 -7.85 -6.67
C ASP A 275 -2.36 -6.47 -7.08
N ARG A 276 -2.16 -5.47 -6.21
CA ARG A 276 -2.62 -4.08 -6.42
C ARG A 276 -1.53 -3.14 -6.89
N LEU A 277 -0.25 -3.53 -6.80
CA LEU A 277 0.88 -2.77 -7.33
C LEU A 277 0.95 -2.88 -8.86
N SER A 278 1.35 -1.80 -9.54
CA SER A 278 1.68 -1.85 -10.97
C SER A 278 2.95 -2.68 -11.21
N SER A 279 3.20 -3.13 -12.44
CA SER A 279 4.43 -3.85 -12.79
C SER A 279 5.69 -3.09 -12.37
N ALA A 280 5.78 -1.82 -12.74
CA ALA A 280 6.87 -0.92 -12.35
C ALA A 280 7.05 -0.83 -10.83
N SER A 281 5.98 -0.90 -10.05
CA SER A 281 6.06 -0.87 -8.57
C SER A 281 6.42 -2.21 -7.95
N LYS A 282 5.98 -3.35 -8.53
CA LYS A 282 6.37 -4.70 -8.08
C LYS A 282 7.88 -4.91 -8.18
N ASP A 283 8.48 -4.35 -9.23
CA ASP A 283 9.91 -4.43 -9.53
C ASP A 283 10.82 -3.80 -8.47
N TYR A 284 10.29 -3.05 -7.49
CA TYR A 284 11.08 -2.48 -6.39
C TYR A 284 10.59 -2.92 -5.00
N THR A 285 9.81 -4.01 -4.94
CA THR A 285 9.50 -4.67 -3.66
C THR A 285 10.75 -5.32 -3.05
N LEU A 286 10.76 -5.56 -1.74
CA LEU A 286 11.91 -6.21 -1.07
C LEU A 286 12.22 -7.59 -1.68
N ASP A 287 11.19 -8.37 -1.98
CA ASP A 287 11.34 -9.69 -2.58
C ASP A 287 11.95 -9.59 -3.99
N ALA A 288 11.55 -8.58 -4.79
CA ALA A 288 12.15 -8.33 -6.10
C ALA A 288 13.63 -7.90 -6.01
N TRP A 289 14.03 -7.14 -4.98
CA TRP A 289 15.45 -6.83 -4.73
C TRP A 289 16.26 -8.08 -4.37
N VAL A 290 15.71 -8.94 -3.51
CA VAL A 290 16.38 -10.17 -3.05
C VAL A 290 16.54 -11.18 -4.19
N ILE A 291 15.48 -11.44 -4.96
CA ILE A 291 15.49 -12.41 -6.07
C ILE A 291 16.42 -11.96 -7.21
N ARG A 292 16.77 -10.67 -7.29
CA ARG A 292 17.76 -10.14 -8.25
C ARG A 292 19.19 -10.11 -7.73
N ASP A 293 19.43 -10.41 -6.46
CA ASP A 293 20.79 -10.41 -5.91
C ASP A 293 21.62 -11.52 -6.56
N ALA A 294 22.81 -11.19 -7.07
CA ALA A 294 23.64 -12.12 -7.81
C ALA A 294 24.05 -13.37 -7.01
N LYS A 295 24.11 -13.30 -5.67
CA LYS A 295 24.38 -14.47 -4.81
C LYS A 295 23.13 -15.33 -4.64
N VAL A 296 21.98 -14.70 -4.42
CA VAL A 296 20.69 -15.40 -4.29
C VAL A 296 20.39 -16.15 -5.60
N VAL A 297 20.48 -15.46 -6.74
CA VAL A 297 20.35 -16.07 -8.08
C VAL A 297 21.29 -17.26 -8.24
N ALA A 298 22.59 -17.10 -7.96
CA ALA A 298 23.57 -18.18 -8.11
C ALA A 298 23.31 -19.38 -7.18
N CYS A 299 22.70 -19.17 -6.01
CA CYS A 299 22.32 -20.23 -5.08
C CYS A 299 21.03 -20.94 -5.53
N MET A 300 20.01 -20.21 -5.98
CA MET A 300 18.81 -20.76 -6.62
C MET A 300 19.21 -21.62 -7.84
N ASP A 301 20.06 -21.08 -8.72
CA ASP A 301 20.62 -21.77 -9.88
C ASP A 301 21.35 -23.07 -9.53
N ARG A 302 21.87 -23.20 -8.30
CA ARG A 302 22.49 -24.44 -7.79
C ARG A 302 21.42 -25.41 -7.28
N ALA A 303 20.46 -24.93 -6.50
CA ALA A 303 19.34 -25.72 -5.99
C ALA A 303 18.56 -26.37 -7.13
N ASP A 304 18.14 -25.60 -8.14
CA ASP A 304 17.41 -26.08 -9.31
C ASP A 304 18.16 -27.17 -10.09
N LYS A 305 19.49 -27.02 -10.23
CA LYS A 305 20.35 -28.01 -10.90
C LYS A 305 20.47 -29.30 -10.08
N LEU A 306 20.63 -29.20 -8.76
CA LEU A 306 20.67 -30.36 -7.86
C LEU A 306 19.32 -31.08 -7.83
N GLU A 307 18.19 -30.34 -7.80
CA GLU A 307 16.86 -30.91 -7.86
C GLU A 307 16.65 -31.69 -9.18
N ALA A 308 16.96 -31.07 -10.32
CA ALA A 308 16.78 -31.68 -11.64
C ALA A 308 17.64 -32.95 -11.83
N ILE A 309 18.87 -32.98 -11.30
CA ILE A 309 19.73 -34.17 -11.30
C ILE A 309 19.12 -35.27 -10.42
N THR A 310 18.70 -34.91 -9.20
CA THR A 310 18.11 -35.82 -8.21
C THR A 310 16.83 -36.48 -8.74
N GLN A 311 15.87 -35.68 -9.21
CA GLN A 311 14.62 -36.17 -9.82
C GLN A 311 14.88 -37.11 -11.00
N ARG A 312 15.87 -36.80 -11.86
CA ARG A 312 16.23 -37.64 -13.00
C ARG A 312 16.77 -39.00 -12.56
N MET A 313 17.66 -39.04 -11.57
CA MET A 313 18.24 -40.28 -11.05
C MET A 313 17.17 -41.14 -10.34
N GLU A 314 16.21 -40.53 -9.64
CA GLU A 314 15.08 -41.23 -9.02
C GLU A 314 14.17 -41.90 -10.05
N ILE A 315 13.86 -41.19 -11.14
CA ILE A 315 13.08 -41.73 -12.27
C ILE A 315 13.80 -42.94 -12.88
N ASP A 316 15.13 -42.88 -13.04
CA ASP A 316 15.90 -43.98 -13.63
C ASP A 316 16.05 -45.18 -12.67
N LEU A 317 16.19 -44.96 -11.35
CA LEU A 317 16.03 -46.01 -10.34
C LEU A 317 14.66 -46.70 -10.44
N TYR A 318 13.58 -45.93 -10.52
CA TYR A 318 12.21 -46.45 -10.58
C TYR A 318 11.97 -47.29 -11.84
N LYS A 319 12.42 -46.81 -13.01
CA LYS A 319 12.38 -47.57 -14.28
C LYS A 319 13.15 -48.88 -14.18
N ASN A 320 14.35 -48.86 -13.60
CA ASN A 320 15.18 -50.06 -13.45
C ASN A 320 14.53 -51.08 -12.50
N ARG A 321 13.97 -50.61 -11.37
CA ARG A 321 13.19 -51.45 -10.43
C ARG A 321 11.99 -52.13 -11.09
N ASN A 322 11.27 -51.43 -11.97
CA ASN A 322 10.12 -51.99 -12.69
C ASN A 322 10.51 -52.97 -13.80
N LYS A 323 11.59 -52.72 -14.56
CA LYS A 323 12.14 -53.70 -15.52
C LYS A 323 12.49 -55.03 -14.84
N VAL A 324 13.04 -54.98 -13.63
CA VAL A 324 13.42 -56.18 -12.86
C VAL A 324 12.21 -57.01 -12.41
N ARG A 325 11.08 -56.39 -12.02
CA ARG A 325 9.87 -57.12 -11.60
C ARG A 325 9.19 -57.91 -12.73
N GLY A 326 9.47 -57.59 -14.00
CA GLY A 326 8.89 -58.28 -15.16
C GLY A 326 9.59 -59.60 -15.57
N LEU A 327 10.75 -59.92 -15.00
CA LEU A 327 11.56 -61.07 -15.42
C LEU A 327 11.24 -62.34 -14.61
N GLY A 328 10.99 -63.44 -15.31
CA GLY A 328 10.61 -64.72 -14.69
C GLY A 328 11.68 -65.32 -13.77
N ARG A 329 11.26 -65.83 -12.61
CA ARG A 329 12.10 -66.26 -11.46
C ARG A 329 13.28 -67.20 -11.76
N ARG A 330 13.35 -67.85 -12.92
CA ARG A 330 14.43 -68.77 -13.31
C ARG A 330 15.66 -68.09 -13.94
N HIS A 331 15.50 -66.94 -14.61
CA HIS A 331 16.63 -66.21 -15.22
C HIS A 331 17.37 -65.34 -14.19
N TRP A 332 16.62 -64.76 -13.24
CA TRP A 332 17.12 -63.92 -12.14
C TRP A 332 18.29 -64.55 -11.36
N ARG A 333 18.12 -65.81 -10.94
CA ARG A 333 19.04 -66.51 -10.00
C ARG A 333 20.40 -66.90 -10.58
N LYS A 334 20.63 -66.83 -11.89
CA LYS A 334 21.89 -67.33 -12.51
C LYS A 334 22.91 -66.26 -12.87
N CYS A 335 22.54 -64.97 -12.95
CA CYS A 335 23.46 -63.94 -13.46
C CYS A 335 23.54 -62.64 -12.65
N MET A 336 22.54 -62.26 -11.84
CA MET A 336 22.40 -60.85 -11.43
C MET A 336 22.28 -60.55 -9.94
N GLN A 337 22.22 -61.54 -9.05
CA GLN A 337 21.83 -61.26 -7.66
C GLN A 337 22.83 -60.37 -6.89
N ALA A 338 24.15 -60.58 -7.04
CA ALA A 338 25.15 -59.72 -6.37
C ALA A 338 25.42 -58.39 -7.09
N ILE A 339 25.48 -58.40 -8.42
CA ILE A 339 25.88 -57.22 -9.23
C ILE A 339 24.73 -56.19 -9.29
N ALA A 340 23.49 -56.64 -9.43
CA ALA A 340 22.32 -55.76 -9.46
C ALA A 340 22.03 -55.15 -8.09
N GLU A 341 22.20 -55.91 -7.00
CA GLU A 341 22.03 -55.38 -5.64
C GLU A 341 23.12 -54.34 -5.32
N SER A 342 24.40 -54.59 -5.68
CA SER A 342 25.48 -53.62 -5.44
C SER A 342 25.36 -52.34 -6.26
N THR A 343 24.98 -52.42 -7.55
CA THR A 343 24.74 -51.20 -8.37
C THR A 343 23.47 -50.45 -7.98
N PHE A 344 22.42 -51.16 -7.55
CA PHE A 344 21.22 -50.51 -7.02
C PHE A 344 21.50 -49.76 -5.72
N MET A 345 22.23 -50.38 -4.78
CA MET A 345 22.63 -49.74 -3.52
C MET A 345 23.56 -48.55 -3.75
N ALA A 346 24.54 -48.65 -4.65
CA ALA A 346 25.42 -47.52 -5.00
C ALA A 346 24.62 -46.33 -5.56
N LEU A 347 23.75 -46.58 -6.54
CA LEU A 347 22.90 -45.53 -7.13
C LEU A 347 21.90 -44.94 -6.12
N GLN A 348 21.43 -45.74 -5.15
CA GLN A 348 20.61 -45.23 -4.04
C GLN A 348 21.44 -44.32 -3.12
N MET A 349 22.66 -44.70 -2.75
CA MET A 349 23.57 -43.87 -1.95
C MET A 349 23.95 -42.56 -2.65
N ASP A 350 24.15 -42.57 -3.97
CA ASP A 350 24.43 -41.37 -4.76
C ASP A 350 23.24 -40.39 -4.71
N ILE A 351 22.00 -40.89 -4.79
CA ILE A 351 20.79 -40.06 -4.66
C ILE A 351 20.62 -39.55 -3.23
N GLU A 352 20.86 -40.37 -2.21
CA GLU A 352 20.81 -39.94 -0.81
C GLU A 352 21.86 -38.84 -0.53
N SER A 353 23.04 -38.94 -1.14
CA SER A 353 24.08 -37.90 -1.11
C SER A 353 23.64 -36.61 -1.81
N LEU A 354 23.06 -36.70 -3.01
CA LEU A 354 22.56 -35.54 -3.77
C LEU A 354 21.38 -34.85 -3.08
N ARG A 355 20.46 -35.62 -2.49
CA ARG A 355 19.37 -35.09 -1.65
C ARG A 355 19.92 -34.32 -0.45
N ALA A 356 20.90 -34.89 0.26
CA ALA A 356 21.54 -34.19 1.38
C ALA A 356 22.30 -32.93 0.95
N GLU A 357 22.84 -32.87 -0.28
CA GLU A 357 23.44 -31.65 -0.84
C GLU A 357 22.38 -30.61 -1.24
N TYR A 358 21.27 -31.06 -1.83
CA TYR A 358 20.12 -30.22 -2.17
C TYR A 358 19.49 -29.59 -0.92
N GLU A 359 19.17 -30.40 0.10
CA GLU A 359 18.60 -29.93 1.37
C GLU A 359 19.50 -28.90 2.09
N ARG A 360 20.82 -29.11 2.07
CA ARG A 360 21.79 -28.10 2.54
C ARG A 360 21.76 -26.84 1.69
N THR A 361 21.75 -26.97 0.37
CA THR A 361 21.70 -25.81 -0.54
C THR A 361 20.41 -25.00 -0.35
N CYS A 362 19.27 -25.64 -0.07
CA CYS A 362 18.03 -24.95 0.30
C CYS A 362 18.15 -24.22 1.65
N THR A 363 18.77 -24.86 2.65
CA THR A 363 19.01 -24.23 3.96
C THR A 363 19.93 -23.02 3.85
N ASP A 364 21.03 -23.14 3.08
CA ASP A 364 21.97 -22.06 2.78
C ASP A 364 21.28 -20.93 1.98
N LEU A 365 20.35 -21.27 1.09
CA LEU A 365 19.54 -20.31 0.31
C LEU A 365 18.58 -19.53 1.21
N ASP A 366 17.88 -20.18 2.15
CA ASP A 366 16.97 -19.51 3.09
C ASP A 366 17.74 -18.52 4.00
N GLU A 367 18.90 -18.92 4.53
CA GLU A 367 19.77 -18.02 5.31
C GLU A 367 20.31 -16.87 4.46
N LEU A 368 20.70 -17.15 3.20
CA LEU A 368 21.15 -16.13 2.26
C LEU A 368 20.04 -15.14 1.89
N ILE A 369 18.79 -15.59 1.76
CA ILE A 369 17.62 -14.76 1.51
C ILE A 369 17.41 -13.81 2.69
N GLU A 370 17.34 -14.30 3.93
CA GLU A 370 17.10 -13.45 5.10
C GLU A 370 18.24 -12.45 5.37
N THR A 371 19.50 -12.89 5.27
CA THR A 371 20.64 -11.98 5.39
C THR A 371 20.67 -10.93 4.26
N THR A 372 20.22 -11.27 3.06
CA THR A 372 20.10 -10.33 1.93
C THR A 372 18.92 -9.36 2.13
N ARG A 373 17.80 -9.80 2.70
CA ARG A 373 16.66 -8.94 3.09
C ARG A 373 17.10 -7.87 4.09
N GLU A 374 17.73 -8.27 5.20
CA GLU A 374 18.24 -7.32 6.19
C GLU A 374 19.26 -6.34 5.56
N ARG A 375 20.15 -6.83 4.69
CA ARG A 375 21.12 -5.98 3.99
C ARG A 375 20.44 -4.91 3.13
N TYR A 376 19.42 -5.26 2.34
CA TYR A 376 18.66 -4.30 1.54
C TYR A 376 17.85 -3.33 2.40
N ILE A 377 17.19 -3.78 3.48
CA ILE A 377 16.48 -2.89 4.42
C ILE A 377 17.44 -1.87 5.05
N ASN A 378 18.64 -2.28 5.45
CA ASN A 378 19.64 -1.41 6.05
C ASN A 378 20.26 -0.42 5.04
N GLN A 379 20.51 -0.85 3.79
CA GLN A 379 21.06 -0.03 2.72
C GLN A 379 20.03 0.90 2.06
N CYS A 380 18.75 0.50 2.07
CA CYS A 380 17.63 1.27 1.53
C CYS A 380 17.66 2.71 2.05
N ARG A 381 17.47 3.67 1.15
CA ARG A 381 17.42 5.10 1.44
C ARG A 381 15.98 5.59 1.62
N ALA A 382 15.05 5.04 0.85
CA ALA A 382 13.65 5.43 0.83
C ALA A 382 12.70 4.22 0.81
N PHE A 383 11.77 4.18 1.75
CA PHE A 383 10.66 3.24 1.76
C PHE A 383 9.44 3.93 1.14
N VAL A 384 8.72 3.27 0.23
CA VAL A 384 7.58 3.85 -0.50
C VAL A 384 6.35 2.99 -0.29
N SER A 385 5.24 3.56 0.16
CA SER A 385 3.98 2.82 0.32
C SER A 385 2.76 3.70 0.10
N THR A 386 1.56 3.10 0.13
CA THR A 386 0.36 3.87 0.42
C THR A 386 0.25 4.19 1.91
N VAL A 387 -0.49 5.24 2.27
CA VAL A 387 -0.76 5.65 3.67
C VAL A 387 -1.20 4.47 4.54
N ASP A 388 -2.22 3.72 4.11
CA ASP A 388 -2.74 2.56 4.87
C ASP A 388 -1.79 1.34 4.87
N SER A 389 -0.71 1.35 4.09
CA SER A 389 0.29 0.28 4.04
C SER A 389 1.54 0.57 4.87
N VAL A 390 1.65 1.77 5.50
CA VAL A 390 2.86 2.17 6.26
C VAL A 390 3.18 1.21 7.42
N TYR A 391 2.17 0.49 7.95
CA TYR A 391 2.36 -0.51 9.01
C TYR A 391 3.24 -1.70 8.58
N GLN A 392 3.46 -1.89 7.28
CA GLN A 392 4.32 -2.95 6.73
C GLN A 392 5.80 -2.54 6.72
N ILE A 393 6.09 -1.24 6.89
CA ILE A 393 7.45 -0.71 6.87
C ILE A 393 7.99 -0.73 8.29
N GLU A 394 9.09 -1.47 8.49
CA GLU A 394 9.80 -1.53 9.77
C GLU A 394 11.17 -0.84 9.67
N VAL A 395 11.21 0.48 9.94
CA VAL A 395 12.46 1.23 9.91
C VAL A 395 13.11 1.28 11.29
N ARG A 396 14.26 0.63 11.46
CA ARG A 396 15.07 0.67 12.70
C ARG A 396 15.80 2.00 12.90
N HIS A 397 16.06 2.75 11.83
CA HIS A 397 16.72 4.06 11.85
C HIS A 397 15.73 5.22 12.00
N PRO A 398 16.14 6.38 12.55
CA PRO A 398 15.37 7.62 12.48
C PRO A 398 14.86 7.93 11.07
N ALA A 399 13.63 8.40 10.96
CA ALA A 399 12.98 8.58 9.65
C ALA A 399 12.42 10.00 9.45
N VAL A 400 12.30 10.39 8.20
CA VAL A 400 11.53 11.56 7.77
C VAL A 400 10.38 11.06 6.90
N LEU A 401 9.16 11.39 7.30
CA LEU A 401 7.95 11.06 6.56
C LEU A 401 7.75 12.11 5.45
N VAL A 402 7.61 11.66 4.21
CA VAL A 402 7.24 12.50 3.07
C VAL A 402 5.85 12.07 2.62
N ILE A 403 4.92 13.01 2.51
CA ILE A 403 3.51 12.74 2.20
C ILE A 403 3.22 13.34 0.83
N ASP A 404 2.96 12.50 -0.18
CA ASP A 404 2.48 12.96 -1.49
C ASP A 404 0.96 13.05 -1.51
N GLU A 405 0.45 14.03 -2.27
CA GLU A 405 -0.94 14.47 -2.28
C GLU A 405 -1.54 14.71 -0.87
N ALA A 406 -0.79 15.36 0.01
CA ALA A 406 -1.22 15.70 1.38
C ALA A 406 -2.51 16.58 1.44
N GLY A 407 -2.90 17.20 0.31
CA GLY A 407 -4.18 17.90 0.15
C GLY A 407 -5.41 17.00 0.36
N VAL A 408 -5.30 15.70 0.01
CA VAL A 408 -6.42 14.74 0.10
C VAL A 408 -6.36 13.81 1.32
N MET A 409 -5.44 14.05 2.27
CA MET A 409 -5.25 13.18 3.44
C MET A 409 -5.89 13.73 4.72
N PRO A 410 -6.91 13.08 5.31
CA PRO A 410 -7.51 13.52 6.58
C PRO A 410 -6.47 13.68 7.70
N ASP A 411 -6.60 14.74 8.50
CA ASP A 411 -5.62 15.05 9.56
C ASP A 411 -5.46 13.93 10.60
N TYR A 412 -6.54 13.22 10.92
CA TYR A 412 -6.55 12.12 11.90
C TYR A 412 -5.65 10.93 11.52
N LYS A 413 -5.17 10.85 10.26
CA LYS A 413 -4.17 9.86 9.83
C LYS A 413 -2.78 10.12 10.40
N MET A 414 -2.47 11.37 10.76
CA MET A 414 -1.12 11.77 11.17
C MET A 414 -0.59 11.01 12.40
N PRO A 415 -1.34 10.79 13.50
CA PRO A 415 -0.89 9.95 14.63
C PRO A 415 -0.45 8.55 14.19
N PHE A 416 -1.22 7.86 13.34
CA PHE A 416 -0.84 6.54 12.83
C PHE A 416 0.45 6.59 12.01
N LEU A 417 0.58 7.56 11.11
CA LEU A 417 1.77 7.71 10.28
C LEU A 417 3.05 7.99 11.10
N VAL A 418 3.00 8.86 12.12
CA VAL A 418 4.20 9.25 12.88
C VAL A 418 4.51 8.42 14.12
N LEU A 419 3.60 7.56 14.56
CA LEU A 419 3.81 6.66 15.70
C LEU A 419 4.11 5.22 15.28
N SER A 420 3.85 4.83 14.02
CA SER A 420 4.17 3.48 13.51
C SER A 420 5.65 3.27 13.24
N ASN A 421 6.42 4.35 13.07
CA ASN A 421 7.85 4.34 12.77
C ASN A 421 8.56 5.47 13.55
N PRO A 422 9.90 5.44 13.72
CA PRO A 422 10.67 6.46 14.46
C PRO A 422 10.82 7.78 13.66
N ILE A 423 9.70 8.40 13.30
CA ILE A 423 9.65 9.65 12.55
C ILE A 423 10.18 10.82 13.41
N GLN A 424 11.08 11.62 12.85
CA GLN A 424 11.59 12.84 13.48
C GLN A 424 11.11 14.13 12.81
N ALA A 425 10.74 14.07 11.53
CA ALA A 425 10.17 15.17 10.78
C ALA A 425 9.16 14.69 9.70
N VAL A 426 8.26 15.57 9.30
CA VAL A 426 7.31 15.41 8.20
C VAL A 426 7.54 16.50 7.15
N VAL A 427 7.52 16.12 5.87
CA VAL A 427 7.40 17.01 4.72
C VAL A 427 6.12 16.67 3.97
N ALA A 428 5.10 17.52 4.08
CA ALA A 428 3.81 17.33 3.43
C ALA A 428 3.77 18.08 2.09
N ILE A 429 3.44 17.38 1.00
CA ILE A 429 3.45 17.95 -0.35
C ILE A 429 2.09 17.71 -0.97
N GLY A 430 1.45 18.77 -1.46
CA GLY A 430 0.08 18.70 -1.95
C GLY A 430 -0.41 20.04 -2.46
N ASP A 431 -1.71 20.18 -2.64
CA ASP A 431 -2.33 21.43 -3.07
C ASP A 431 -3.71 21.55 -2.45
N GLN A 432 -3.93 22.59 -1.65
CA GLN A 432 -5.21 22.88 -1.00
C GLN A 432 -6.27 23.42 -1.99
N ASN A 433 -5.87 23.73 -3.24
CA ASN A 433 -6.78 24.17 -4.30
C ASN A 433 -7.26 23.01 -5.20
N GLN A 434 -6.83 21.76 -4.92
CA GLN A 434 -7.29 20.57 -5.63
C GLN A 434 -8.37 19.83 -4.82
N LEU A 435 -8.44 18.50 -4.93
CA LEU A 435 -9.41 17.69 -4.18
C LEU A 435 -9.19 17.83 -2.66
N THR A 436 -10.29 17.82 -1.91
CA THR A 436 -10.30 17.81 -0.44
C THR A 436 -9.98 16.41 0.12
N ALA A 437 -9.93 16.30 1.45
CA ALA A 437 -9.66 15.02 2.12
C ALA A 437 -10.67 13.93 1.70
N PHE A 438 -10.17 12.77 1.25
CA PHE A 438 -11.04 11.63 0.98
C PHE A 438 -11.61 11.09 2.29
N SER A 439 -12.93 11.16 2.44
CA SER A 439 -13.65 10.78 3.64
C SER A 439 -15.11 10.45 3.32
N TYR A 440 -15.71 9.56 4.10
CA TYR A 440 -17.15 9.30 4.11
C TYR A 440 -17.96 10.32 4.91
N ALA A 441 -17.38 10.95 5.93
CA ALA A 441 -18.01 12.02 6.68
C ALA A 441 -17.80 13.39 6.03
N GLU A 442 -18.74 14.31 6.28
CA GLU A 442 -18.66 15.69 5.80
C GLU A 442 -17.73 16.55 6.68
N ASN A 443 -17.27 17.67 6.12
CA ASN A 443 -16.48 18.71 6.81
C ASN A 443 -15.06 18.29 7.27
N PHE A 444 -14.44 17.34 6.56
CA PHE A 444 -13.04 16.97 6.79
C PHE A 444 -12.04 17.89 6.08
N ASN A 445 -11.19 18.54 6.87
CA ASN A 445 -9.98 19.20 6.39
C ASN A 445 -8.78 18.23 6.40
N SER A 446 -7.89 18.40 5.43
CA SER A 446 -6.63 17.66 5.39
C SER A 446 -5.58 18.29 6.33
N PHE A 447 -4.58 17.50 6.71
CA PHE A 447 -3.42 18.04 7.45
C PHE A 447 -2.74 19.20 6.71
N PHE A 448 -2.68 19.12 5.38
CA PHE A 448 -2.09 20.15 4.54
C PHE A 448 -2.89 21.46 4.58
N HIS A 449 -4.23 21.39 4.53
CA HIS A 449 -5.10 22.57 4.69
C HIS A 449 -4.85 23.28 6.02
N ARG A 450 -4.74 22.52 7.12
CA ARG A 450 -4.42 23.07 8.44
C ARG A 450 -3.04 23.71 8.46
N LEU A 451 -2.05 23.10 7.84
CA LEU A 451 -0.68 23.61 7.75
C LEU A 451 -0.61 24.93 6.96
N THR A 452 -1.24 25.01 5.79
CA THR A 452 -1.26 26.21 4.93
C THR A 452 -2.09 27.35 5.53
N ALA A 453 -3.17 27.04 6.26
CA ALA A 453 -3.95 28.04 7.01
C ALA A 453 -3.19 28.62 8.21
N SER A 454 -2.18 27.90 8.71
CA SER A 454 -1.39 28.30 9.88
C SER A 454 -0.21 29.18 9.51
N ARG A 455 0.45 28.91 8.38
CA ARG A 455 1.67 29.59 7.97
C ARG A 455 1.90 29.54 6.46
N HIS A 456 2.73 30.47 5.99
CA HIS A 456 3.23 30.42 4.62
C HIS A 456 3.98 29.11 4.34
N VAL A 457 3.65 28.50 3.21
CA VAL A 457 4.21 27.27 2.65
C VAL A 457 4.80 27.62 1.28
N PRO A 458 6.07 27.26 0.98
CA PRO A 458 6.65 27.45 -0.35
C PRO A 458 5.80 26.81 -1.44
N MET A 459 5.59 27.51 -2.55
CA MET A 459 4.80 27.03 -3.69
C MET A 459 5.69 26.82 -4.91
N LEU A 460 5.60 25.65 -5.53
CA LEU A 460 6.18 25.36 -6.83
C LEU A 460 5.36 26.10 -7.91
N ILE A 461 6.03 26.80 -8.82
CA ILE A 461 5.35 27.65 -9.82
C ILE A 461 5.51 27.16 -11.25
N GLU A 462 6.68 26.73 -11.69
CA GLU A 462 6.88 26.22 -13.07
C GLU A 462 6.07 24.94 -13.30
N GLN A 463 5.09 24.97 -14.21
CA GLN A 463 4.32 23.81 -14.61
C GLN A 463 4.76 23.27 -15.98
N TYR A 464 4.79 21.94 -16.12
CA TYR A 464 5.33 21.23 -17.29
C TYR A 464 4.32 20.30 -17.99
N ARG A 465 3.01 20.50 -17.78
CA ARG A 465 1.97 19.55 -18.24
C ARG A 465 1.00 20.13 -19.28
N MET A 466 0.59 21.37 -19.10
CA MET A 466 -0.52 21.97 -19.83
C MET A 466 -0.02 23.07 -20.78
N HIS A 467 -0.72 23.27 -21.89
CA HIS A 467 -0.51 24.43 -22.78
C HIS A 467 -0.89 25.73 -22.03
N PRO A 468 -0.22 26.88 -22.24
CA PRO A 468 -0.54 28.14 -21.57
C PRO A 468 -2.05 28.45 -21.56
N THR A 469 -2.70 28.37 -22.71
CA THR A 469 -4.16 28.61 -22.85
C THR A 469 -5.02 27.75 -21.93
N ILE A 470 -4.61 26.51 -21.63
CA ILE A 470 -5.34 25.64 -20.69
C ILE A 470 -5.16 26.12 -19.25
N CYS A 471 -3.95 26.60 -18.89
CA CYS A 471 -3.73 27.25 -17.61
C CYS A 471 -4.62 28.50 -17.47
N ASP A 472 -4.63 29.37 -18.47
CA ASP A 472 -5.41 30.61 -18.47
C ASP A 472 -6.91 30.34 -18.28
N MET A 473 -7.45 29.33 -18.98
CA MET A 473 -8.84 28.91 -18.86
C MET A 473 -9.20 28.28 -17.51
N MET A 474 -8.23 27.72 -16.78
CA MET A 474 -8.44 27.16 -15.43
C MET A 474 -8.22 28.20 -14.31
N GLU A 475 -8.11 29.49 -14.66
CA GLU A 475 -7.74 30.59 -13.74
C GLU A 475 -6.44 30.30 -12.96
N ILE A 476 -5.56 29.47 -13.54
CA ILE A 476 -4.24 29.17 -12.97
C ILE A 476 -3.42 30.46 -12.99
N PRO A 477 -2.91 30.94 -11.83
CA PRO A 477 -2.24 32.23 -11.75
C PRO A 477 -1.10 32.39 -12.76
N ALA A 478 -0.98 33.56 -13.38
CA ALA A 478 0.04 33.86 -14.40
C ALA A 478 1.49 33.62 -13.93
N ALA A 479 1.73 33.62 -12.61
CA ALA A 479 2.99 33.24 -12.01
C ALA A 479 3.40 31.77 -12.25
N TRP A 480 2.48 30.88 -12.65
CA TRP A 480 2.74 29.45 -12.84
C TRP A 480 3.20 29.09 -14.29
N TRP A 481 3.33 30.08 -15.17
CA TRP A 481 3.53 29.87 -16.62
C TRP A 481 4.98 29.59 -17.06
N VAL A 482 5.95 29.59 -16.14
CA VAL A 482 7.35 29.90 -16.48
C VAL A 482 8.06 28.86 -17.39
N GLN A 483 7.49 27.67 -17.67
CA GLN A 483 8.04 26.76 -18.70
C GLN A 483 7.04 25.81 -19.39
N CYS A 484 6.03 26.35 -20.07
CA CYS A 484 5.04 25.58 -20.85
C CYS A 484 5.55 25.17 -22.25
N VAL A 485 6.68 24.45 -22.35
CA VAL A 485 7.36 24.12 -23.63
C VAL A 485 8.21 22.86 -23.44
N LEU A 486 8.15 21.77 -24.23
CA LEU A 486 7.38 21.42 -25.44
C LEU A 486 6.82 19.99 -25.33
N LEU A 487 5.78 19.66 -26.11
CA LEU A 487 5.56 18.32 -26.66
C LEU A 487 5.01 18.44 -28.10
N ASP A 488 5.69 17.79 -29.03
CA ASP A 488 5.41 17.68 -30.48
C ASP A 488 5.77 18.90 -31.37
N ASP A 489 6.81 18.73 -32.18
CA ASP A 489 7.38 19.73 -33.10
C ASP A 489 6.48 20.02 -34.32
N THR A 490 5.29 19.44 -34.36
CA THR A 490 4.35 19.46 -35.50
C THR A 490 3.17 20.43 -35.33
N VAL A 491 3.00 21.03 -34.14
CA VAL A 491 1.86 21.93 -33.85
C VAL A 491 2.12 23.33 -34.44
N ASN A 492 1.49 23.61 -35.59
CA ASN A 492 1.55 24.93 -36.22
C ASN A 492 0.74 25.97 -35.42
N VAL A 493 1.44 26.86 -34.73
CA VAL A 493 0.89 27.86 -33.80
C VAL A 493 -0.02 28.89 -34.51
N ASP A 494 0.29 29.25 -35.76
CA ASP A 494 -0.48 30.24 -36.53
C ASP A 494 -1.89 29.71 -36.88
N LEU A 495 -2.03 28.39 -37.05
CA LEU A 495 -3.32 27.74 -37.29
C LEU A 495 -4.23 27.81 -36.05
N LEU A 496 -3.67 27.62 -34.84
CA LEU A 496 -4.40 27.72 -33.58
C LEU A 496 -4.88 29.15 -33.27
N ALA A 497 -4.08 30.17 -33.59
CA ALA A 497 -4.46 31.57 -33.38
C ALA A 497 -5.60 32.05 -34.30
N SER A 498 -5.90 31.32 -35.37
CA SER A 498 -6.88 31.70 -36.40
C SER A 498 -8.24 30.98 -36.30
N ALA A 499 -8.34 29.91 -35.51
CA ALA A 499 -9.55 29.09 -35.40
C ALA A 499 -10.36 29.48 -34.16
N GLY A 500 -11.64 29.84 -34.35
CA GLY A 500 -12.58 29.98 -33.25
C GLY A 500 -12.79 28.63 -32.52
N ALA A 501 -13.03 28.68 -31.21
CA ALA A 501 -13.00 27.51 -30.31
C ALA A 501 -13.91 26.32 -30.71
N ASP A 502 -14.91 26.55 -31.57
CA ASP A 502 -15.87 25.54 -32.02
C ASP A 502 -15.43 24.74 -33.27
N GLN A 503 -14.23 24.99 -33.83
CA GLN A 503 -13.81 24.44 -35.14
C GLN A 503 -12.45 23.72 -35.18
N ILE A 504 -12.05 23.02 -34.11
CA ILE A 504 -10.81 22.20 -34.13
C ILE A 504 -11.14 20.70 -34.15
N PRO A 505 -11.11 20.03 -35.32
CA PRO A 505 -11.08 18.58 -35.37
C PRO A 505 -9.66 18.08 -35.04
N CYS A 506 -9.52 17.29 -33.98
CA CYS A 506 -8.25 16.66 -33.63
C CYS A 506 -7.80 15.67 -34.72
N ALA A 507 -6.84 16.08 -35.55
CA ALA A 507 -6.22 15.21 -36.54
C ALA A 507 -5.48 14.07 -35.83
N GLY A 508 -5.91 12.82 -36.06
CA GLY A 508 -5.39 11.62 -35.40
C GLY A 508 -6.47 10.68 -34.85
N TRP A 509 -7.70 11.17 -34.64
CA TRP A 509 -8.82 10.33 -34.18
C TRP A 509 -9.58 9.66 -35.34
N THR A 510 -9.02 8.57 -35.88
CA THR A 510 -9.77 7.71 -36.82
C THR A 510 -10.65 6.69 -36.08
N ASN A 511 -11.97 6.89 -36.22
CA ASN A 511 -13.08 5.98 -35.90
C ASN A 511 -13.57 5.88 -34.43
N ALA A 512 -14.66 6.59 -34.16
CA ALA A 512 -15.91 5.92 -33.76
C ALA A 512 -17.12 6.65 -34.39
N LYS A 513 -17.88 5.96 -35.25
CA LYS A 513 -19.14 6.49 -35.80
C LYS A 513 -20.25 6.33 -34.75
N THR A 514 -20.55 7.41 -34.02
CA THR A 514 -21.72 7.46 -33.12
C THR A 514 -22.59 8.67 -33.48
N PRO A 515 -23.64 8.50 -34.32
CA PRO A 515 -24.59 9.57 -34.58
C PRO A 515 -25.44 9.84 -33.33
N GLY A 516 -25.51 11.08 -32.86
CA GLY A 516 -26.57 11.49 -31.91
C GLY A 516 -26.18 12.36 -30.71
N TYR A 517 -24.90 12.68 -30.47
CA TYR A 517 -24.53 13.53 -29.33
C TYR A 517 -24.59 15.03 -29.68
N GLN A 518 -25.69 15.69 -29.34
CA GLN A 518 -25.77 17.15 -29.21
C GLN A 518 -25.72 17.52 -27.73
N PRO A 519 -24.66 18.22 -27.24
CA PRO A 519 -24.66 18.73 -25.88
C PRO A 519 -25.68 19.86 -25.76
N LYS A 520 -26.74 19.65 -24.96
CA LYS A 520 -27.65 20.73 -24.59
C LYS A 520 -27.01 21.57 -23.49
N THR A 521 -26.75 22.83 -23.79
CA THR A 521 -26.41 23.85 -22.80
C THR A 521 -27.55 24.02 -21.79
N ARG A 522 -27.19 24.10 -20.51
CA ARG A 522 -28.01 24.64 -19.43
C ARG A 522 -27.09 25.21 -18.35
#